data_AF-A0A3B4XJV6-F1
#
_entry.id   AF-A0A3B4XJV6-F1
#
_cell.length_a   1.000
_cell.length_b   1.000
_cell.length_c   1.000
_cell.angle_alpha   90.00
_cell.angle_beta   90.00
_cell.angle_gamma   90.00
#
_symmetry.space_group_name_H-M   'P 1'
#
loop_
_entity.id
_entity.type
_entity.pdbx_description
1 polymer ?
#
loop_
_entity_poly.entity_id
_entity_poly.type
_entity_poly.pdbx_seq_one_letter_code
_entity_poly.pdbx_strand_id
1 'polypeptide(L)'
;MSAQVRLKRLEELLLEQKAAGCLSVETLLDLLLCLYTECSHSPLKREKHITDFLEWGKIPDPKIWSDSSESDSETLQTSGCCV
;
A
#
# COMPACT_ATOMS: atom_id res chain seq x y z
N MET A 1 -31.59 -10.27 -10.20
CA MET A 1 -30.24 -10.80 -10.46
C MET A 1 -29.61 -11.16 -9.12
N SER A 2 -29.26 -12.43 -8.87
CA SER A 2 -28.76 -12.87 -7.55
C SER A 2 -27.33 -12.41 -7.29
N ALA A 3 -26.90 -12.47 -6.03
CA ALA A 3 -25.52 -12.14 -5.64
C ALA A 3 -24.50 -13.03 -6.36
N GLN A 4 -24.80 -14.31 -6.53
CA GLN A 4 -23.93 -15.29 -7.19
C GLN A 4 -23.69 -14.93 -8.66
N VAL A 5 -24.75 -14.49 -9.37
CA VAL A 5 -24.64 -14.09 -10.78
C VAL A 5 -23.81 -12.80 -10.92
N ARG A 6 -23.94 -11.86 -9.96
CA ARG A 6 -23.13 -10.63 -9.94
C ARG A 6 -21.65 -10.92 -9.67
N LEU A 7 -21.33 -11.84 -8.77
CA LEU A 7 -19.95 -12.22 -8.47
C LEU A 7 -19.27 -12.89 -9.66
N LYS A 8 -19.95 -13.83 -10.34
CA LYS A 8 -19.42 -14.44 -11.58
C LYS A 8 -19.11 -13.40 -12.65
N ARG A 9 -20.01 -12.43 -12.84
CA ARG A 9 -19.80 -11.35 -13.80
C ARG A 9 -18.59 -10.48 -13.43
N LEU A 10 -18.36 -10.21 -12.15
CA LEU A 10 -17.19 -9.44 -11.70
C LEU A 10 -15.89 -10.20 -11.97
N GLU A 11 -15.86 -11.50 -11.70
CA GLU A 11 -14.72 -12.38 -11.96
C GLU A 11 -14.36 -12.39 -13.47
N GLU A 12 -15.35 -12.57 -14.34
CA GLU A 12 -15.17 -12.52 -15.80
C GLU A 12 -14.61 -11.16 -16.23
N LEU A 13 -15.09 -10.05 -15.66
CA LEU A 13 -14.58 -8.71 -15.99
C LEU A 13 -13.12 -8.52 -15.60
N LEU A 14 -12.71 -9.03 -14.43
CA LEU A 14 -11.33 -8.95 -13.95
C LEU A 14 -10.38 -9.84 -14.77
N LEU A 15 -10.81 -11.05 -15.11
CA LEU A 15 -10.00 -12.00 -15.90
C LEU A 15 -9.85 -11.54 -17.35
N GLU A 16 -10.93 -11.04 -17.94
CA GLU A 16 -10.90 -10.63 -19.33
C GLU A 16 -10.21 -9.28 -19.52
N GLN A 17 -10.16 -8.42 -18.50
CA GLN A 17 -9.68 -7.03 -18.60
C GLN A 17 -10.32 -6.24 -19.76
N LYS A 18 -11.50 -6.67 -20.23
CA LYS A 18 -12.13 -6.16 -21.47
C LYS A 18 -13.05 -4.97 -21.25
N ALA A 19 -13.33 -4.61 -20.00
CA ALA A 19 -14.20 -3.47 -19.70
C ALA A 19 -13.40 -2.20 -19.51
N ALA A 20 -13.91 -1.10 -20.08
CA ALA A 20 -13.44 0.24 -19.75
C ALA A 20 -13.59 0.47 -18.24
N GLY A 21 -12.48 0.80 -17.57
CA GLY A 21 -12.42 0.97 -16.12
C GLY A 21 -12.01 -0.28 -15.32
N CYS A 22 -11.68 -1.39 -15.98
CA CYS A 22 -10.98 -2.49 -15.30
C CYS A 22 -9.55 -2.05 -14.97
N LEU A 23 -9.14 -2.24 -13.72
CA LEU A 23 -7.76 -1.98 -13.29
C LEU A 23 -6.92 -3.24 -13.53
N SER A 24 -5.68 -3.05 -13.98
CA SER A 24 -4.72 -4.15 -14.02
C SER A 24 -4.31 -4.52 -12.60
N VAL A 25 -3.76 -5.73 -12.43
CA VAL A 25 -3.21 -6.16 -11.13
C VAL A 25 -2.10 -5.20 -10.68
N GLU A 26 -1.25 -4.75 -11.61
CA GLU A 26 -0.19 -3.77 -11.33
C GLU A 26 -0.76 -2.46 -10.76
N THR A 27 -1.80 -1.89 -11.38
CA THR A 27 -2.43 -0.68 -10.85
C THR A 27 -3.08 -0.90 -9.48
N LEU A 28 -3.65 -2.07 -9.21
CA LEU A 28 -4.17 -2.40 -7.87
C LEU A 28 -3.04 -2.48 -6.82
N LEU A 29 -1.88 -3.01 -7.20
CA LEU A 29 -0.70 -3.05 -6.34
C LEU A 29 -0.13 -1.65 -6.11
N ASP A 30 -0.08 -0.80 -7.14
CA ASP A 30 0.35 0.60 -7.01
C ASP A 30 -0.57 1.38 -6.06
N LEU A 31 -1.89 1.18 -6.15
CA LEU A 31 -2.87 1.78 -5.25
C LEU A 31 -2.69 1.29 -3.81
N LEU A 32 -2.43 -0.01 -3.62
CA LEU A 32 -2.18 -0.59 -2.30
C LEU A 32 -0.89 -0.03 -1.69
N LEU A 33 0.19 0.05 -2.48
CA LEU A 33 1.46 0.62 -2.06
C LEU A 33 1.33 2.11 -1.71
N CYS A 34 0.62 2.88 -2.55
CA CYS A 34 0.32 4.28 -2.30
C CYS A 34 -0.42 4.46 -0.97
N LEU A 35 -1.48 3.68 -0.74
CA LEU A 35 -2.24 3.72 0.52
C LEU A 35 -1.35 3.37 1.72
N TYR A 36 -0.53 2.33 1.61
CA TYR A 36 0.39 1.92 2.67
C TYR A 36 1.37 3.05 3.03
N THR A 37 1.97 3.68 2.02
CA THR A 37 2.91 4.81 2.19
C THR A 37 2.19 6.01 2.82
N GLU A 38 1.05 6.43 2.31
CA GLU A 38 0.31 7.56 2.88
C GLU A 38 -0.10 7.30 4.35
N CYS A 39 -0.54 6.08 4.66
CA CYS A 39 -0.87 5.70 6.04
C CYS A 39 0.35 5.66 6.96
N SER A 40 1.52 5.26 6.47
CA SER A 40 2.74 5.15 7.29
C SER A 40 3.41 6.50 7.56
N HIS A 41 3.29 7.45 6.64
CA HIS A 41 3.87 8.80 6.75
C HIS A 41 2.92 9.82 7.38
N SER A 42 1.61 9.59 7.36
CA SER A 42 0.62 10.49 7.97
C SER A 42 0.41 10.26 9.48
N PRO A 43 -0.26 11.20 10.19
CA PRO A 43 -0.66 10.99 11.59
C PRO A 43 -1.60 9.80 11.81
N LEU A 44 -2.23 9.28 10.74
CA LEU A 44 -3.14 8.14 10.77
C LEU A 44 -2.49 6.86 11.29
N LYS A 45 -1.15 6.73 11.20
CA LYS A 45 -0.41 5.58 11.74
C LYS A 45 -0.61 5.30 13.23
N ARG A 46 -1.14 6.27 13.99
CA ARG A 46 -1.45 6.15 15.43
C ARG A 46 -2.83 5.51 15.68
N GLU A 47 -3.68 5.46 14.68
CA GLU A 47 -4.99 4.83 14.76
C GLU A 47 -4.82 3.31 14.78
N LYS A 48 -5.41 2.64 15.77
CA LYS A 48 -5.23 1.19 15.98
C LYS A 48 -5.41 0.37 14.70
N HIS A 49 -6.49 0.62 13.95
CA HIS A 49 -6.79 -0.12 12.73
C HIS A 49 -5.77 0.13 11.62
N ILE A 50 -5.20 1.34 11.55
CA ILE A 50 -4.16 1.67 10.59
C ILE A 50 -2.84 1.02 11.02
N THR A 51 -2.50 1.05 12.30
CA THR A 51 -1.34 0.33 12.83
C THR A 51 -1.44 -1.17 12.54
N ASP A 52 -2.57 -1.80 12.83
CA ASP A 52 -2.81 -3.22 12.56
C ASP A 52 -2.69 -3.54 11.05
N PHE A 53 -3.21 -2.64 10.18
CA PHE A 53 -3.07 -2.75 8.73
C PHE A 53 -1.61 -2.63 8.28
N LEU A 54 -0.86 -1.66 8.81
CA LEU A 54 0.56 -1.45 8.48
C LEU A 54 1.40 -2.64 8.93
N GLU A 55 1.16 -3.18 10.13
CA GLU A 55 1.85 -4.39 10.60
C GLU A 55 1.48 -5.63 9.77
N TRP A 56 0.23 -5.75 9.32
CA TRP A 56 -0.17 -6.83 8.41
C TRP A 56 0.48 -6.70 7.02
N GLY A 57 0.61 -5.46 6.51
CA GLY A 57 1.23 -5.17 5.23
C GLY A 57 2.75 -5.22 5.24
N LYS A 58 3.39 -5.15 6.42
CA LYS A 58 4.81 -5.44 6.57
C LYS A 58 5.06 -6.90 6.21
N ILE A 59 5.59 -7.11 5.02
CA ILE A 59 6.14 -8.41 4.63
C ILE A 59 7.29 -8.71 5.61
N PRO A 60 7.23 -9.80 6.40
CA PRO A 60 8.29 -10.15 7.35
C PRO A 60 9.59 -10.31 6.57
N ASP A 61 10.65 -9.61 7.00
CA ASP A 61 11.93 -9.43 6.30
C ASP A 61 12.31 -10.59 5.36
N PRO A 62 12.08 -10.44 4.04
CA PRO A 62 12.78 -11.25 3.09
C PRO A 62 14.13 -10.57 2.93
N LYS A 63 15.19 -11.24 3.34
CA LYS A 63 16.62 -10.87 3.14
C LYS A 63 17.01 -10.68 1.65
N ILE A 64 16.05 -10.38 0.77
CA ILE A 64 16.01 -10.46 -0.69
C ILE A 64 15.44 -9.17 -1.32
N TRP A 65 14.75 -8.27 -0.59
CA TRP A 65 14.27 -6.99 -1.14
C TRP A 65 15.17 -5.78 -0.83
N SER A 66 16.29 -5.98 -0.13
CA SER A 66 17.21 -4.92 0.32
C SER A 66 18.04 -4.24 -0.77
N ASP A 67 17.52 -4.11 -2.00
CA ASP A 67 18.25 -3.47 -3.10
C ASP A 67 17.40 -2.44 -3.89
N SER A 68 16.24 -1.99 -3.37
CA SER A 68 15.39 -1.06 -4.13
C SER A 68 14.71 0.08 -3.36
N SER A 69 15.11 0.38 -2.11
CA SER A 69 14.60 1.60 -1.45
C SER A 69 15.56 2.14 -0.40
N GLU A 70 16.76 2.52 -0.83
CA GLU A 70 17.56 3.49 -0.10
C GLU A 70 17.27 4.87 -0.70
N SER A 71 16.31 5.59 -0.14
CA SER A 71 16.09 7.03 -0.40
C SER A 71 15.38 7.68 0.78
N ASP A 72 16.23 8.30 1.60
CA ASP A 72 16.07 9.60 2.23
C ASP A 72 14.97 9.81 3.26
N SER A 73 15.40 9.80 4.53
CA SER A 73 14.96 10.78 5.52
C SER A 73 16.07 10.95 6.57
N GLU A 74 17.13 11.67 6.20
CA GLU A 74 18.03 12.28 7.17
C GLU A 74 17.22 13.26 8.03
N THR A 75 16.91 12.84 9.26
CA THR A 75 16.48 13.75 10.32
C THR A 75 17.66 14.63 10.72
N LEU A 76 17.74 15.83 10.14
CA LEU A 76 18.51 16.94 10.70
C LEU A 76 17.95 17.28 12.08
N GLN A 77 18.50 16.64 13.11
CA GLN A 77 18.48 17.17 14.47
C GLN A 77 19.30 18.47 14.45
N THR A 78 18.63 19.61 14.34
CA THR A 78 19.21 20.89 14.76
C THR A 78 19.34 20.86 16.28
N SER A 79 20.43 20.27 16.77
CA SER A 79 20.88 20.41 18.15
C SER A 79 21.40 21.84 18.32
N GLY A 80 20.88 22.49 19.36
CA GLY A 80 21.40 23.77 19.81
C GLY A 80 22.84 23.64 20.29
N CYS A 81 23.66 24.60 19.87
CA CYS A 81 24.78 25.14 20.64
C CYS A 81 25.06 26.55 20.11
N CYS A 82 24.31 27.52 20.62
CA CYS A 82 24.77 28.90 20.67
C CYS A 82 25.40 29.10 22.05
N VAL A 83 26.73 28.93 22.14
CA VAL A 83 27.57 29.53 23.18
C VAL A 83 28.89 29.92 22.54
#